data_AF-A0A0R3RHA1-F1
#
_entry.id   AF-A0A0R3RHA1-F1
#
_cell.length_a   1.000
_cell.length_b   1.000
_cell.length_c   1.000
_cell.angle_alpha   90.00
_cell.angle_beta   90.00
_cell.angle_gamma   90.00
#
_symmetry.space_group_name_H-M   'P 1'
#
loop_
_entity.id
_entity.type
_entity.pdbx_description
1 polymer ?
#
loop_
_entity_poly.entity_id
_entity_poly.type
_entity_poly.pdbx_seq_one_letter_code
_entity_poly.pdbx_strand_id
1 'polypeptide(L)'
;MPGGKFETISRQGVHTLKISKIEISEGDVYEISVGGLEGSCVVTVLEAEKRPVMNWKPKKIEMENGKPETITIPYSVKGGRNKPKAKLLRDGVPVDLEKMKDLVEVIVHDDVVEIKFKDPKKEDAGKWALELSNSGGTALAPFEIGVKDKPKTPKGPLETKNITSKGCDLKWEAPDVDDSSPVQGYIIEMQEGDGKWTKIGETKQTEFKVKNLKEHGQYKFRVKAVNDVGQSEPLTSDTIIAKDPY
;
A
#
# COMPACT_ATOMS: atom_id res chain seq x y z
N MET A 1 -13.03 25.61 51.46
CA MET A 1 -13.46 26.59 50.43
C MET A 1 -12.26 26.90 49.54
N PRO A 2 -12.14 26.32 48.34
CA PRO A 2 -11.05 26.64 47.42
C PRO A 2 -11.40 27.89 46.61
N GLY A 3 -10.42 28.82 46.54
CA GLY A 3 -10.47 30.08 45.81
C GLY A 3 -10.75 29.93 44.32
N GLY A 4 -11.43 30.95 43.79
CA GLY A 4 -12.16 30.91 42.53
C GLY A 4 -11.37 30.61 41.26
N LYS A 5 -11.96 29.75 40.43
CA LYS A 5 -11.75 29.67 38.98
C LYS A 5 -12.93 30.24 38.18
N PHE A 6 -14.02 30.63 38.84
CA PHE A 6 -15.23 31.11 38.18
C PHE A 6 -15.97 32.17 39.01
N GLU A 7 -16.67 33.05 38.32
CA GLU A 7 -17.57 34.07 38.86
C GLU A 7 -18.94 33.91 38.21
N THR A 8 -20.00 33.94 39.02
CA THR A 8 -21.39 33.90 38.53
C THR A 8 -22.07 35.23 38.79
N ILE A 9 -22.61 35.85 37.75
CA ILE A 9 -23.38 37.09 37.83
C ILE A 9 -24.81 36.77 37.41
N SER A 10 -25.80 37.20 38.19
CA SER A 10 -27.22 37.07 37.83
C SER A 10 -27.87 38.46 37.86
N ARG A 11 -28.40 38.93 36.73
CA ARG A 11 -29.10 40.22 36.64
C ARG A 11 -30.24 40.14 35.63
N GLN A 12 -31.44 40.55 36.04
CA GLN A 12 -32.64 40.65 35.19
C GLN A 12 -32.94 39.38 34.38
N GLY A 13 -32.82 38.20 35.01
CA GLY A 13 -33.08 36.90 34.34
C GLY A 13 -31.94 36.39 33.46
N VAL A 14 -30.84 37.13 33.33
CA VAL A 14 -29.63 36.67 32.64
C VAL A 14 -28.62 36.19 33.68
N HIS A 15 -28.28 34.90 33.58
CA HIS A 15 -27.21 34.28 34.36
C HIS A 15 -25.95 34.19 33.51
N THR A 16 -24.85 34.80 33.97
CA THR A 16 -23.54 34.81 33.31
C THR A 16 -22.55 34.03 34.16
N LEU A 17 -21.95 32.99 33.59
CA LEU A 17 -20.74 32.37 34.15
C LEU A 17 -19.52 32.95 33.45
N LYS A 18 -18.57 33.48 34.23
CA LYS A 18 -17.26 33.93 33.76
C LYS A 18 -16.19 33.04 34.37
N ILE A 19 -15.53 32.23 33.54
CA ILE A 19 -14.39 31.41 33.95
C ILE A 19 -13.11 32.20 33.61
N SER A 20 -12.25 32.42 34.60
CA SER A 20 -11.02 33.21 34.44
C SER A 20 -9.80 32.33 34.74
N LYS A 21 -8.70 32.52 33.99
CA LYS A 21 -7.45 31.74 34.11
C LYS A 21 -7.62 30.24 33.85
N ILE A 22 -8.22 29.88 32.71
CA ILE A 22 -8.20 28.49 32.24
C ILE A 22 -6.76 28.17 31.80
N GLU A 23 -6.06 27.36 32.58
CA GLU A 23 -4.86 26.66 32.09
C GLU A 23 -5.35 25.50 31.21
N ILE A 24 -5.22 25.67 29.90
CA ILE A 24 -5.72 24.75 28.85
C ILE A 24 -5.05 23.36 28.92
N SER A 25 -4.10 23.16 29.84
CA SER A 25 -3.32 21.92 29.99
C SER A 25 -4.05 20.79 30.69
N GLU A 26 -5.13 21.06 31.43
CA GLU A 26 -5.91 20.05 32.14
C GLU A 26 -7.36 20.20 31.69
N GLY A 27 -7.88 19.19 30.99
CA GLY A 27 -9.26 19.17 30.48
C GLY A 27 -10.30 19.11 31.61
N ASP A 28 -10.46 20.22 32.32
CA ASP A 28 -11.44 20.37 33.40
C ASP A 28 -12.86 20.44 32.82
N VAL A 29 -13.73 19.50 33.21
CA VAL A 29 -15.17 19.55 32.92
C VAL A 29 -15.82 20.47 33.95
N TYR A 30 -16.40 21.59 33.48
CA TYR A 30 -17.23 22.45 34.31
C TYR A 30 -18.70 22.09 34.08
N GLU A 31 -19.45 21.88 35.16
CA GLU A 31 -20.90 21.72 35.12
C GLU A 31 -21.53 22.97 35.74
N ILE A 32 -22.53 23.53 35.06
CA ILE A 32 -23.33 24.64 35.58
C ILE A 32 -24.74 24.10 35.75
N SER A 33 -25.25 24.05 36.98
CA SER A 33 -26.65 23.71 37.23
C SER A 33 -27.36 24.98 37.69
N VAL A 34 -28.28 25.51 36.86
CA VAL A 34 -29.17 26.60 37.27
C VAL A 34 -30.46 25.96 37.77
N GLY A 35 -30.68 25.95 39.09
CA GLY A 35 -31.85 25.34 39.70
C GLY A 35 -33.07 26.28 39.69
N GLY A 36 -34.05 25.97 38.84
CA GLY A 36 -35.42 26.51 38.85
C GLY A 36 -36.41 25.42 38.44
N LEU A 37 -37.73 25.64 38.63
CA LEU A 37 -38.78 24.63 38.47
C LEU A 37 -38.97 24.06 37.04
N GLU A 38 -38.31 24.59 36.00
CA GLU A 38 -38.62 24.27 34.58
C GLU A 38 -37.43 23.85 33.69
N GLY A 39 -36.20 23.67 34.20
CA GLY A 39 -35.13 23.07 33.39
C GLY A 39 -33.69 23.33 33.81
N SER A 40 -32.76 22.60 33.17
CA SER A 40 -31.31 22.69 33.36
C SER A 40 -30.59 22.92 32.03
N CYS A 41 -29.53 23.74 32.02
CA CYS A 41 -28.62 23.90 30.88
C CYS A 41 -27.22 23.43 31.27
N VAL A 42 -26.59 22.58 30.46
CA VAL A 42 -25.25 22.04 30.72
C VAL A 42 -24.27 22.65 29.71
N VAL A 43 -23.19 23.29 30.20
CA VAL A 43 -22.12 23.83 29.36
C VAL A 43 -20.83 23.07 29.66
N THR A 44 -20.35 22.27 28.72
CA THR A 44 -19.08 21.55 28.85
C THR A 44 -17.94 22.36 28.22
N VAL A 45 -16.90 22.66 28.99
CA VAL A 45 -15.61 23.16 28.46
C VAL A 45 -14.73 21.93 28.20
N LEU A 46 -14.20 21.80 26.98
CA LEU A 46 -13.32 20.71 26.59
C LEU A 46 -11.88 21.22 26.49
N GLU A 47 -10.90 20.33 26.72
CA GLU A 47 -9.49 20.62 26.39
C GLU A 47 -9.42 21.10 24.92
N ALA A 48 -8.68 22.19 24.69
CA ALA A 48 -8.47 22.69 23.34
C ALA A 48 -7.83 21.58 22.51
N GLU A 49 -8.44 21.31 21.36
CA GLU A 49 -7.95 20.30 20.44
C GLU A 49 -6.56 20.71 19.94
N LYS A 50 -5.59 19.80 20.11
CA LYS A 50 -4.23 19.96 19.60
C LYS A 50 -4.18 19.42 18.17
N ARG A 51 -3.26 19.95 17.36
CA ARG A 51 -3.03 19.43 16.00
C ARG A 51 -2.76 17.93 16.02
N PRO A 52 -3.12 17.19 14.96
CA PRO A 52 -2.78 15.77 14.85
C PRO A 52 -1.27 15.56 14.91
N VAL A 53 -0.84 14.41 15.40
CA VAL A 53 0.56 14.00 15.44
C VAL A 53 0.70 12.67 14.71
N MET A 54 1.55 12.64 13.69
CA MET A 54 1.91 11.44 12.93
C MET A 54 3.39 11.15 13.14
N ASN A 55 3.73 10.03 13.79
CA ASN A 55 5.12 9.59 13.95
C ASN A 55 5.64 8.91 12.67
N TRP A 56 5.39 9.54 11.53
CA TRP A 56 5.69 9.00 10.21
C TRP A 56 7.05 9.50 9.73
N LYS A 57 7.88 8.58 9.23
CA LYS A 57 9.13 8.92 8.56
C LYS A 57 8.92 8.83 7.05
N PRO A 58 9.42 9.81 6.27
CA PRO A 58 9.37 9.72 4.82
C PRO A 58 9.99 8.41 4.33
N LYS A 59 9.28 7.69 3.47
CA LYS A 59 9.76 6.44 2.87
C LYS A 59 9.25 6.28 1.44
N LYS A 60 10.01 5.52 0.65
CA LYS A 60 9.57 5.01 -0.63
C LYS A 60 8.74 3.74 -0.42
N ILE A 61 7.61 3.64 -1.09
CA ILE A 61 6.69 2.49 -1.07
C ILE A 61 6.64 1.98 -2.50
N GLU A 62 7.11 0.75 -2.70
CA GLU A 62 7.07 0.08 -4.00
C GLU A 62 5.78 -0.74 -4.08
N MET A 63 4.94 -0.43 -5.08
CA MET A 63 3.70 -1.14 -5.38
C MET A 63 3.87 -1.98 -6.64
N GLU A 64 3.11 -3.06 -6.75
CA GLU A 64 3.00 -3.85 -7.98
C GLU A 64 1.89 -3.26 -8.85
N ASN A 65 2.20 -2.96 -10.12
CA ASN A 65 1.23 -2.44 -11.08
C ASN A 65 0.01 -3.37 -11.16
N GLY A 66 -1.19 -2.81 -11.14
CA GLY A 66 -2.41 -3.61 -11.23
C GLY A 66 -2.89 -4.20 -9.90
N LYS A 67 -2.09 -4.13 -8.84
CA LYS A 67 -2.36 -4.85 -7.60
C LYS A 67 -2.76 -3.89 -6.49
N PRO A 68 -3.92 -4.11 -5.84
CA PRO A 68 -4.33 -3.29 -4.71
C PRO A 68 -3.31 -3.30 -3.57
N GLU A 69 -3.04 -2.14 -2.98
CA GLU A 69 -2.09 -1.96 -1.89
C GLU A 69 -2.68 -0.97 -0.86
N THR A 70 -2.42 -1.20 0.44
CA THR A 70 -2.90 -0.33 1.51
C THR A 70 -1.74 0.25 2.31
N ILE A 71 -1.70 1.57 2.41
CA ILE A 71 -0.76 2.28 3.27
C ILE A 71 -1.49 2.66 4.56
N THR A 72 -0.97 2.19 5.70
CA THR A 72 -1.48 2.56 7.02
C THR A 72 -0.56 3.58 7.68
N ILE A 73 -1.09 4.76 8.00
CA ILE A 73 -0.37 5.85 8.67
C ILE A 73 -0.98 6.06 10.06
N PRO A 74 -0.23 5.75 11.14
CA PRO A 74 -0.72 6.00 12.49
C PRO A 74 -0.69 7.48 12.84
N TYR A 75 -1.71 7.92 13.59
CA TYR A 75 -1.81 9.27 14.10
C TYR A 75 -2.39 9.28 15.52
N SER A 76 -2.25 10.41 16.20
CA SER A 76 -2.93 10.67 17.47
C SER A 76 -3.39 12.12 17.54
N VAL A 77 -4.50 12.37 18.24
CA VAL A 77 -5.03 13.70 18.53
C VAL A 77 -5.26 13.79 20.04
N LYS A 78 -4.87 14.92 20.65
CA LYS A 78 -5.14 15.21 22.07
C LYS A 78 -6.13 16.35 22.17
N GLY A 79 -7.16 16.20 23.00
CA GLY A 79 -8.29 17.12 23.03
C GLY A 79 -9.17 16.99 21.78
N GLY A 80 -10.46 17.33 21.90
CA GLY A 80 -11.44 17.10 20.83
C GLY A 80 -11.98 15.66 20.76
N ARG A 81 -13.14 15.50 20.11
CA ARG A 81 -13.85 14.21 19.96
C ARG A 81 -14.03 13.78 18.51
N ASN A 82 -13.70 14.65 17.56
CA ASN A 82 -13.93 14.42 16.14
C ASN A 82 -12.64 13.93 15.48
N LYS A 83 -12.79 13.05 14.50
CA LYS A 83 -11.67 12.65 13.64
C LYS A 83 -11.16 13.85 12.84
N PRO A 84 -9.82 13.96 12.63
CA PRO A 84 -9.27 15.00 11.78
C PRO A 84 -9.74 14.82 10.34
N LYS A 85 -9.79 15.93 9.60
CA LYS A 85 -10.04 15.91 8.17
C LYS A 85 -8.77 15.49 7.45
N ALA A 86 -8.90 14.46 6.62
CA ALA A 86 -7.80 13.97 5.77
C ALA A 86 -7.86 14.59 4.38
N LYS A 87 -6.69 14.92 3.83
CA LYS A 87 -6.48 15.19 2.41
C LYS A 87 -5.27 14.43 1.92
N LEU A 88 -5.34 13.97 0.68
CA LEU A 88 -4.21 13.37 0.00
C LEU A 88 -3.62 14.42 -0.96
N LEU A 89 -2.31 14.55 -0.98
CA LEU A 89 -1.59 15.47 -1.84
C LEU A 89 -0.71 14.66 -2.79
N ARG A 90 -0.64 15.12 -4.05
CA ARG A 90 0.25 14.61 -5.07
C ARG A 90 1.10 15.75 -5.61
N ASP A 91 2.42 15.63 -5.49
CA ASP A 91 3.39 16.69 -5.81
C ASP A 91 3.05 18.04 -5.13
N GLY A 92 2.52 17.97 -3.91
CA GLY A 92 2.10 19.14 -3.12
C GLY A 92 0.72 19.71 -3.48
N VAL A 93 0.02 19.14 -4.46
CA VAL A 93 -1.32 19.58 -4.88
C VAL A 93 -2.38 18.66 -4.28
N PRO A 94 -3.45 19.19 -3.65
CA PRO A 94 -4.55 18.37 -3.15
C PRO A 94 -5.22 17.54 -4.25
N VAL A 95 -5.41 16.25 -3.99
CA VAL A 95 -6.10 15.31 -4.87
C VAL A 95 -7.60 15.42 -4.63
N ASP A 96 -8.37 15.52 -5.72
CA ASP A 96 -9.82 15.41 -5.69
C ASP A 96 -10.21 13.92 -5.55
N LEU A 97 -10.46 13.49 -4.31
CA LEU A 97 -10.76 12.09 -3.99
C LEU A 97 -12.05 11.59 -4.65
N GLU A 98 -13.00 12.46 -4.98
CA GLU A 98 -14.25 12.06 -5.62
C GLU A 98 -14.00 11.68 -7.09
N LYS A 99 -13.10 12.40 -7.76
CA LYS A 99 -12.65 12.06 -9.12
C LYS A 99 -11.70 10.87 -9.17
N MET A 100 -11.01 10.59 -8.07
CA MET A 100 -9.97 9.56 -7.98
C MET A 100 -10.40 8.31 -7.22
N LYS A 101 -11.70 8.16 -6.90
CA LYS A 101 -12.24 7.07 -6.07
C LYS A 101 -12.03 5.66 -6.63
N ASP A 102 -11.83 5.54 -7.95
CA ASP A 102 -11.52 4.28 -8.63
C ASP A 102 -10.05 3.90 -8.47
N LEU A 103 -9.17 4.87 -8.23
CA LEU A 103 -7.75 4.66 -7.99
C LEU A 103 -7.42 4.56 -6.51
N VAL A 104 -7.88 5.52 -5.70
CA VAL A 104 -7.47 5.65 -4.30
C VAL A 104 -8.65 6.00 -3.39
N GLU A 105 -8.67 5.39 -2.22
CA GLU A 105 -9.64 5.64 -1.17
C GLU A 105 -8.92 5.93 0.15
N VAL A 106 -9.36 6.96 0.87
CA VAL A 106 -8.77 7.35 2.16
C VAL A 106 -9.80 7.12 3.25
N ILE A 107 -9.45 6.28 4.23
CA ILE A 107 -10.32 5.88 5.34
C ILE A 107 -9.68 6.31 6.65
N VAL A 108 -10.38 7.14 7.41
CA VAL A 108 -9.90 7.67 8.70
C VAL A 108 -10.52 6.87 9.84
N HIS A 109 -9.69 6.07 10.52
CA HIS A 109 -10.03 5.38 11.77
C HIS A 109 -9.67 6.27 12.96
N ASP A 110 -9.76 5.74 14.19
CA ASP A 110 -9.55 6.54 15.41
C ASP A 110 -8.06 6.83 15.67
N ASP A 111 -7.17 5.92 15.26
CA ASP A 111 -5.72 5.96 15.52
C ASP A 111 -4.87 5.79 14.25
N VAL A 112 -5.49 5.46 13.12
CA VAL A 112 -4.81 5.25 11.84
C VAL A 112 -5.61 5.83 10.68
N VAL A 113 -4.91 6.16 9.61
CA VAL A 113 -5.50 6.42 8.29
C VAL A 113 -5.03 5.33 7.33
N GLU A 114 -5.97 4.70 6.65
CA GLU A 114 -5.71 3.77 5.57
C GLU A 114 -5.85 4.50 4.23
N ILE A 115 -4.83 4.41 3.39
CA ILE A 115 -4.85 4.88 2.00
C ILE A 115 -4.82 3.64 1.12
N LYS A 116 -5.95 3.30 0.52
CA LYS A 116 -6.14 2.10 -0.30
C LYS A 116 -6.01 2.46 -1.77
N PHE A 117 -4.89 2.08 -2.37
CA PHE A 117 -4.73 2.10 -3.82
C PHE A 117 -5.38 0.83 -4.38
N LYS A 118 -6.33 0.99 -5.30
CA LYS A 118 -7.15 -0.10 -5.85
C LYS A 118 -6.51 -0.73 -7.08
N ASP A 119 -5.99 0.11 -7.98
CA ASP A 119 -5.39 -0.33 -9.24
C ASP A 119 -4.20 0.59 -9.62
N PRO A 120 -3.09 0.57 -8.85
CA PRO A 120 -1.98 1.49 -9.07
C PRO A 120 -1.30 1.23 -10.41
N LYS A 121 -1.02 2.30 -11.15
CA LYS A 121 -0.30 2.28 -12.43
C LYS A 121 1.03 3.02 -12.33
N LYS A 122 1.91 2.80 -13.32
CA LYS A 122 3.20 3.53 -13.40
C LYS A 122 3.03 5.04 -13.38
N GLU A 123 1.96 5.53 -13.99
CA GLU A 123 1.63 6.96 -14.00
C GLU A 123 1.18 7.50 -12.64
N ASP A 124 0.93 6.66 -11.63
CA ASP A 124 0.58 7.06 -10.25
C ASP A 124 1.80 7.22 -9.34
N ALA A 125 2.98 6.82 -9.82
CA ALA A 125 4.23 7.04 -9.14
C ALA A 125 4.50 8.54 -8.90
N GLY A 126 5.32 8.82 -7.90
CA GLY A 126 5.72 10.19 -7.56
C GLY A 126 5.61 10.49 -6.06
N LYS A 127 5.61 11.78 -5.73
CA LYS A 127 5.60 12.24 -4.35
C LYS A 127 4.17 12.44 -3.88
N TRP A 128 3.85 11.83 -2.75
CA TRP A 128 2.55 11.89 -2.12
C TRP A 128 2.67 12.38 -0.68
N ALA A 129 1.59 12.90 -0.12
CA ALA A 129 1.52 13.18 1.31
C ALA A 129 0.09 13.06 1.84
N LEU A 130 -0.06 12.50 3.04
CA LEU A 130 -1.29 12.61 3.80
C LEU A 130 -1.24 13.88 4.66
N GLU A 131 -2.23 14.75 4.51
CA GLU A 131 -2.48 15.89 5.37
C GLU A 131 -3.64 15.59 6.32
N LEU A 132 -3.41 15.69 7.63
CA LEU A 132 -4.46 15.64 8.65
C LEU A 132 -4.62 17.02 9.27
N SER A 133 -5.85 17.53 9.32
CA SER A 133 -6.17 18.85 9.87
C SER A 133 -7.35 18.83 10.84
N ASN A 134 -7.25 19.63 11.89
CA ASN A 134 -8.33 19.90 12.84
C ASN A 134 -8.26 21.36 13.33
N SER A 135 -9.03 21.73 14.36
CA SER A 135 -9.03 23.11 14.88
C SER A 135 -7.71 23.53 15.54
N GLY A 136 -6.90 22.56 15.99
CA GLY A 136 -5.58 22.77 16.57
C GLY A 136 -4.46 22.91 15.55
N GLY A 137 -4.71 22.62 14.27
CA GLY A 137 -3.76 22.78 13.17
C GLY A 137 -3.63 21.54 12.28
N THR A 138 -2.49 21.45 11.60
CA THR A 138 -2.26 20.46 10.53
C THR A 138 -0.97 19.67 10.78
N ALA A 139 -0.96 18.40 10.35
CA ALA A 139 0.22 17.57 10.23
C ALA A 139 0.30 16.93 8.84
N LEU A 140 1.53 16.66 8.40
CA LEU A 140 1.83 16.07 7.09
C LEU A 140 2.66 14.80 7.24
N ALA A 141 2.30 13.76 6.51
CA ALA A 141 3.04 12.51 6.38
C ALA A 141 3.41 12.27 4.92
N PRO A 142 4.60 12.70 4.46
CA PRO A 142 5.04 12.52 3.08
C PRO A 142 5.53 11.10 2.81
N PHE A 143 5.30 10.60 1.61
CA PHE A 143 5.80 9.33 1.11
C PHE A 143 5.99 9.38 -0.40
N GLU A 144 6.80 8.48 -0.94
CA GLU A 144 7.03 8.38 -2.38
C GLU A 144 6.50 7.03 -2.87
N ILE A 145 5.70 7.03 -3.92
CA ILE A 145 5.23 5.80 -4.56
C ILE A 145 6.15 5.49 -5.74
N GLY A 146 6.72 4.29 -5.74
CA GLY A 146 7.21 3.62 -6.93
C GLY A 146 6.22 2.53 -7.35
N VAL A 147 6.02 2.36 -8.65
CA VAL A 147 5.18 1.27 -9.18
C VAL A 147 6.02 0.44 -10.14
N LYS A 148 6.10 -0.86 -9.85
CA LYS A 148 6.93 -1.83 -10.56
C LYS A 148 6.07 -2.90 -11.21
N ASP A 149 6.59 -3.50 -12.28
CA ASP A 149 5.95 -4.61 -12.98
C ASP A 149 6.67 -5.92 -12.70
N LYS A 150 5.93 -7.03 -12.73
CA LYS A 150 6.53 -8.34 -13.01
C LYS A 150 7.15 -8.31 -14.41
N PRO A 151 8.18 -9.12 -14.68
CA PRO A 151 8.73 -9.19 -16.01
C PRO A 151 7.67 -9.62 -17.02
N LYS A 152 7.80 -9.15 -18.26
CA LYS A 152 7.01 -9.72 -19.35
C LYS A 152 7.44 -11.16 -19.63
N THR A 153 6.57 -11.93 -20.26
CA THR A 153 6.86 -13.29 -20.73
C THR A 153 8.13 -13.28 -21.59
N PRO A 154 9.06 -14.24 -21.41
CA PRO A 154 10.17 -14.43 -22.33
C PRO A 154 9.68 -14.52 -23.78
N LYS A 155 10.45 -13.98 -24.72
CA LYS A 155 10.07 -13.99 -26.12
C LYS A 155 10.28 -15.37 -26.73
N GLY A 156 9.27 -15.81 -27.46
CA GLY A 156 9.21 -17.12 -28.09
C GLY A 156 9.71 -17.15 -29.53
N PRO A 157 9.85 -18.36 -30.10
CA PRO A 157 9.51 -19.65 -29.47
C PRO A 157 10.53 -20.10 -28.41
N LEU A 158 10.10 -20.97 -27.48
CA LEU A 158 11.04 -21.69 -26.61
C LEU A 158 11.66 -22.84 -27.43
N GLU A 159 12.86 -22.61 -27.94
CA GLU A 159 13.56 -23.57 -28.79
C GLU A 159 14.12 -24.73 -27.97
N THR A 160 13.80 -25.96 -28.38
CA THR A 160 14.40 -27.20 -27.86
C THR A 160 15.36 -27.78 -28.90
N LYS A 161 16.65 -27.84 -28.59
CA LYS A 161 17.72 -28.36 -29.49
C LYS A 161 18.47 -29.51 -28.83
N ASN A 162 19.29 -30.21 -29.62
CA ASN A 162 20.17 -31.29 -29.15
C ASN A 162 19.44 -32.33 -28.29
N ILE A 163 18.25 -32.74 -28.74
CA ILE A 163 17.42 -33.72 -28.03
C ILE A 163 18.11 -35.08 -28.07
N THR A 164 18.24 -35.69 -26.89
CA THR A 164 18.79 -37.04 -26.68
C THR A 164 17.85 -37.81 -25.76
N SER A 165 18.11 -39.11 -25.58
CA SER A 165 17.40 -39.94 -24.59
C SER A 165 17.54 -39.43 -23.15
N LYS A 166 18.55 -38.59 -22.86
CA LYS A 166 18.93 -38.16 -21.49
C LYS A 166 18.76 -36.66 -21.23
N GLY A 167 18.51 -35.84 -22.24
CA GLY A 167 18.52 -34.39 -22.09
C GLY A 167 18.30 -33.63 -23.38
N CYS A 168 18.21 -32.32 -23.27
CA CYS A 168 18.12 -31.38 -24.39
C CYS A 168 18.62 -29.99 -23.96
N ASP A 169 18.83 -29.11 -24.92
CA ASP A 169 19.18 -27.72 -24.70
C ASP A 169 17.97 -26.82 -24.99
N LEU A 170 17.66 -25.93 -24.04
CA LEU A 170 16.62 -24.92 -24.18
C LEU A 170 17.25 -23.58 -24.51
N LYS A 171 16.62 -22.83 -25.42
CA LYS A 171 17.00 -21.45 -25.75
C LYS A 171 15.76 -20.59 -25.94
N TRP A 172 15.82 -19.36 -25.45
CA TRP A 172 14.76 -18.36 -25.59
C TRP A 172 15.36 -16.97 -25.75
N GLU A 173 14.50 -15.96 -25.91
CA GLU A 173 14.88 -14.56 -25.92
C GLU A 173 14.36 -13.83 -24.67
N ALA A 174 15.13 -12.84 -24.22
CA ALA A 174 14.74 -12.00 -23.08
C ALA A 174 13.46 -11.19 -23.43
N PRO A 175 12.60 -10.92 -22.44
CA PRO A 175 11.49 -9.98 -22.63
C PRO A 175 12.01 -8.57 -22.96
N ASP A 176 11.12 -7.72 -23.48
CA ASP A 176 11.42 -6.28 -23.58
C ASP A 176 11.73 -5.73 -22.19
N VAL A 177 12.86 -5.03 -22.06
CA VAL A 177 13.33 -4.46 -20.82
C VAL A 177 12.49 -3.22 -20.50
N ASP A 178 11.98 -3.17 -19.27
CA ASP A 178 11.50 -1.93 -18.67
C ASP A 178 12.53 -1.46 -17.64
N ASP A 179 12.95 -0.21 -17.75
CA ASP A 179 14.04 0.35 -16.94
C ASP A 179 13.75 0.32 -15.43
N SER A 180 12.47 0.22 -15.04
CA SER A 180 12.06 0.25 -13.64
C SER A 180 12.27 -1.08 -12.90
N SER A 181 12.30 -2.22 -13.61
CA SER A 181 12.21 -3.56 -13.01
C SER A 181 12.91 -4.64 -13.87
N PRO A 182 14.25 -4.56 -14.04
CA PRO A 182 14.98 -5.43 -14.95
C PRO A 182 14.91 -6.91 -14.55
N VAL A 183 14.96 -7.80 -15.56
CA VAL A 183 15.03 -9.25 -15.34
C VAL A 183 16.32 -9.61 -14.59
N GLN A 184 16.18 -10.33 -13.49
CA GLN A 184 17.29 -10.81 -12.66
C GLN A 184 17.67 -12.26 -12.97
N GLY A 185 16.77 -13.02 -13.60
CA GLY A 185 17.00 -14.39 -14.05
C GLY A 185 15.74 -15.06 -14.57
N TYR A 186 15.82 -16.37 -14.75
CA TYR A 186 14.77 -17.22 -15.31
C TYR A 186 14.58 -18.48 -14.48
N ILE A 187 13.32 -18.90 -14.30
CA ILE A 187 12.95 -20.19 -13.73
C ILE A 187 12.54 -21.12 -14.87
N ILE A 188 13.05 -22.35 -14.83
CA ILE A 188 12.77 -23.38 -15.84
C ILE A 188 11.99 -24.49 -15.16
N GLU A 189 10.86 -24.83 -15.76
CA GLU A 189 9.98 -25.89 -15.32
C GLU A 189 9.76 -26.93 -16.43
N MET A 190 9.52 -28.17 -16.02
CA MET A 190 9.28 -29.31 -16.89
C MET A 190 7.98 -30.01 -16.49
N GLN A 191 7.25 -30.49 -17.50
CA GLN A 191 6.11 -31.38 -17.36
C GLN A 191 6.42 -32.70 -18.08
N GLU A 192 6.30 -33.83 -17.38
CA GLU A 192 6.42 -35.18 -17.94
C GLU A 192 5.01 -35.71 -18.26
N GLY A 193 4.74 -36.03 -19.52
CA GLY A 193 3.39 -36.35 -20.02
C GLY A 193 2.40 -35.22 -19.71
N ASP A 194 1.25 -35.60 -19.12
CA ASP A 194 0.24 -34.66 -18.62
C ASP A 194 0.35 -34.42 -17.09
N GLY A 195 1.55 -34.63 -16.54
CA GLY A 195 1.84 -34.47 -15.11
C GLY A 195 1.80 -33.02 -14.62
N LYS A 196 2.31 -32.78 -13.41
CA LYS A 196 2.46 -31.41 -12.88
C LYS A 196 3.76 -30.78 -13.37
N TRP A 197 3.74 -29.46 -13.53
CA TRP A 197 4.95 -28.68 -13.74
C TRP A 197 5.86 -28.78 -12.51
N THR A 198 7.15 -29.06 -12.76
CA THR A 198 8.18 -29.18 -11.73
C THR A 198 9.34 -28.27 -12.07
N LYS A 199 9.85 -27.51 -11.09
CA LYS A 199 11.03 -26.66 -11.28
C LYS A 199 12.27 -27.53 -11.44
N ILE A 200 12.97 -27.35 -12.55
CA ILE A 200 14.20 -28.10 -12.87
C ILE A 200 15.46 -27.25 -12.80
N GLY A 201 15.33 -25.92 -12.73
CA GLY A 201 16.48 -25.05 -12.51
C GLY A 201 16.18 -23.56 -12.60
N GLU A 202 17.24 -22.78 -12.41
CA GLU A 202 17.27 -21.34 -12.61
C GLU A 202 18.54 -20.96 -13.37
N THR A 203 18.49 -19.89 -14.15
CA THR A 203 19.67 -19.32 -14.82
C THR A 203 19.52 -17.82 -15.01
N LYS A 204 20.64 -17.10 -15.16
CA LYS A 204 20.66 -15.70 -15.60
C LYS A 204 20.79 -15.56 -17.12
N GLN A 205 21.12 -16.65 -17.80
CA GLN A 205 21.27 -16.71 -19.24
C GLN A 205 19.93 -17.01 -19.91
N THR A 206 19.84 -16.80 -21.21
CA THR A 206 18.66 -17.16 -22.02
C THR A 206 18.78 -18.55 -22.65
N GLU A 207 19.49 -19.44 -21.97
CA GLU A 207 19.69 -20.84 -22.34
C GLU A 207 19.79 -21.73 -21.10
N PHE A 208 19.37 -22.99 -21.22
CA PHE A 208 19.42 -23.95 -20.12
C PHE A 208 19.55 -25.39 -20.63
N LYS A 209 20.50 -26.15 -20.07
CA LYS A 209 20.70 -27.57 -20.40
C LYS A 209 19.90 -28.46 -19.47
N VAL A 210 18.91 -29.16 -20.03
CA VAL A 210 18.09 -30.15 -19.34
C VAL A 210 18.81 -31.50 -19.32
N LYS A 211 18.74 -32.19 -18.19
CA LYS A 211 19.35 -33.50 -17.96
C LYS A 211 18.36 -34.44 -17.30
N ASN A 212 18.70 -35.73 -17.25
CA ASN A 212 17.94 -36.79 -16.57
C ASN A 212 16.54 -37.03 -17.16
N LEU A 213 16.39 -36.84 -18.47
CA LEU A 213 15.20 -37.32 -19.18
C LEU A 213 15.21 -38.85 -19.27
N LYS A 214 14.02 -39.43 -19.39
CA LYS A 214 13.84 -40.86 -19.63
C LYS A 214 13.62 -41.10 -21.11
N GLU A 215 14.28 -42.12 -21.64
CA GLU A 215 14.12 -42.53 -23.03
C GLU A 215 12.64 -42.81 -23.35
N HIS A 216 12.18 -42.31 -24.49
CA HIS A 216 10.80 -42.29 -24.98
C HIS A 216 9.81 -41.50 -24.11
N GLY A 217 10.27 -40.79 -23.07
CA GLY A 217 9.45 -39.89 -22.28
C GLY A 217 8.99 -38.67 -23.08
N GLN A 218 7.75 -38.25 -22.84
CA GLN A 218 7.18 -37.03 -23.41
C GLN A 218 7.35 -35.87 -22.44
N TYR A 219 7.90 -34.75 -22.91
CA TYR A 219 8.19 -33.59 -22.08
C TYR A 219 7.70 -32.29 -22.71
N LYS A 220 7.20 -31.38 -21.87
CA LYS A 220 7.07 -29.97 -22.19
C LYS A 220 7.93 -29.15 -21.24
N PHE A 221 8.46 -28.04 -21.73
CA PHE A 221 9.23 -27.12 -20.93
C PHE A 221 8.54 -25.77 -20.90
N ARG A 222 8.75 -25.02 -19.82
CA ARG A 222 8.39 -23.61 -19.79
C ARG A 222 9.42 -22.79 -19.03
N VAL A 223 9.53 -21.54 -19.44
CA VAL A 223 10.47 -20.57 -18.86
C VAL A 223 9.70 -19.34 -18.38
N LYS A 224 10.01 -18.87 -17.18
CA LYS A 224 9.48 -17.63 -16.61
C LYS A 224 10.63 -16.68 -16.29
N ALA A 225 10.49 -15.41 -16.66
CA ALA A 225 11.42 -14.36 -16.25
C ALA A 225 11.11 -13.92 -14.81
N VAL A 226 12.12 -13.50 -14.05
CA VAL A 226 12.00 -13.15 -12.62
C VAL A 226 12.68 -11.83 -12.33
N ASN A 227 12.05 -10.99 -11.51
CA ASN A 227 12.64 -9.80 -10.87
C ASN A 227 12.26 -9.75 -9.37
N ASP A 228 12.52 -8.61 -8.72
CA ASP A 228 12.20 -8.36 -7.30
C ASP A 228 10.70 -8.27 -7.00
N VAL A 229 9.86 -8.01 -8.01
CA VAL A 229 8.40 -8.00 -7.90
C VAL A 229 7.82 -9.41 -7.99
N GLY A 230 8.33 -10.22 -8.93
CA GLY A 230 7.86 -11.59 -9.08
C GLY A 230 8.23 -12.24 -10.42
N GLN A 231 7.43 -13.22 -10.81
CA GLN A 231 7.63 -14.05 -12.00
C GLN A 231 6.67 -13.64 -13.12
N SER A 232 7.12 -13.71 -14.37
CA SER A 232 6.28 -13.52 -15.55
C SER A 232 5.31 -14.69 -15.77
N GLU A 233 4.35 -14.48 -16.68
CA GLU A 233 3.69 -15.60 -17.35
C GLU A 233 4.74 -16.49 -18.07
N PRO A 234 4.48 -17.80 -18.23
CA PRO A 234 5.43 -18.73 -18.80
C PRO A 234 5.45 -18.70 -20.33
N LEU A 235 6.64 -18.73 -20.92
CA LEU A 235 6.84 -19.15 -22.30
C LEU A 235 6.95 -20.68 -22.34
N THR A 236 6.05 -21.35 -23.05
CA THR A 236 5.97 -22.84 -23.07
C THR A 236 6.42 -23.38 -24.43
N SER A 237 7.16 -24.49 -24.42
CA SER A 237 7.59 -25.20 -25.64
C SER A 237 6.50 -26.12 -26.18
N ASP A 238 6.69 -26.57 -27.42
CA ASP A 238 6.00 -27.77 -27.91
C ASP A 238 6.42 -29.02 -27.13
N THR A 239 5.63 -30.09 -27.25
CA THR A 239 5.97 -31.41 -26.69
C THR A 239 7.12 -32.03 -27.47
N ILE A 240 8.12 -32.54 -26.74
CA ILE A 240 9.21 -33.34 -27.31
C ILE A 240 9.18 -34.78 -26.79
N ILE A 241 9.80 -35.69 -27.55
CA ILE A 241 10.06 -37.07 -27.12
C ILE A 241 11.56 -37.22 -26.92
N ALA A 242 11.98 -37.60 -25.72
CA ALA A 242 13.39 -37.83 -25.41
C ALA A 242 13.86 -39.13 -26.07
N LYS A 243 14.57 -39.02 -27.19
CA LYS A 243 15.17 -40.14 -27.90
C LYS A 243 16.48 -39.71 -28.51
N ASP A 244 17.39 -40.65 -28.70
CA ASP A 244 18.62 -40.36 -29.42
C ASP A 244 18.34 -40.11 -30.90
N PRO A 245 19.10 -39.20 -31.56
CA PRO A 245 18.81 -38.78 -32.93
C PRO A 245 19.06 -39.87 -33.99
N TYR A 246 19.72 -40.98 -33.63
CA TYR A 246 20.04 -42.11 -34.52
C TYR A 246 20.07 -43.43 -33.76
#